data_AF-A0A497S423-F1
#
_entry.id   AF-A0A497S423-F1
#
_cell.length_a   1.000
_cell.length_b   1.000
_cell.length_c   1.000
_cell.angle_alpha   90.00
_cell.angle_beta   90.00
_cell.angle_gamma   90.00
#
_symmetry.space_group_name_H-M   'P 1'
#
loop_
_entity.id
_entity.type
_entity.pdbx_description
1 polymer ?
#
loop_
_entity_poly.entity_id
_entity_poly.type
_entity_poly.pdbx_seq_one_letter_code
_entity_poly.pdbx_strand_id
1 'polypeptide(L)'
;MLIKNKDIYKFPVWDMALIHKLDIINRCDDSVIKLINRRGVFIRRSRGFAPLPLKIENKSKKNILALGAELTSTVCFLKENNAFLSQYIGNIDNLSAMEFLRKSSMHLMKLARKKPDLIVCDLHPQFHSTILAKELAERFDTVLIRVQHHYAHLASLLAECGKNKMIGICCDGAGYGFDGEIWGGEIIAYIDGNFERVAHLEKQPMPGGDLSAIYPSRMLLGILSKIYTSEELVRIAREHNLRFRYGDDEMNIVIQQLERGVNTYITTSAGRFLDAVSALLGICYYRSYEGEPAMKLESKGNQGKNLNLDVL
;
A
#
# COMPACT_ATOMS: atom_id res chain seq x y z
N MET A 1 5.52 7.17 16.94
CA MET A 1 6.22 8.30 17.59
C MET A 1 5.54 8.61 18.91
N LEU A 2 6.28 8.62 20.01
CA LEU A 2 5.81 9.06 21.32
C LEU A 2 6.04 10.57 21.43
N ILE A 3 5.02 11.33 21.83
CA ILE A 3 5.08 12.80 21.91
C ILE A 3 5.02 13.34 23.34
N LYS A 4 4.73 12.47 24.32
CA LYS A 4 4.67 12.84 25.74
C LYS A 4 5.81 12.18 26.49
N ASN A 5 6.54 12.95 27.29
CA ASN A 5 7.67 12.45 28.07
C ASN A 5 7.28 11.25 28.96
N LYS A 6 6.09 11.28 29.59
CA LYS A 6 5.58 10.18 30.42
C LYS A 6 5.41 8.85 29.69
N ASP A 7 5.19 8.89 28.37
CA ASP A 7 5.00 7.68 27.58
C ASP A 7 6.36 7.12 27.13
N ILE A 8 7.39 7.96 26.98
CA ILE A 8 8.77 7.54 26.66
C ILE A 8 9.32 6.62 27.75
N TYR A 9 9.10 6.98 29.03
CA TYR A 9 9.58 6.21 30.18
C TYR A 9 8.93 4.82 30.36
N LYS A 10 7.85 4.52 29.63
CA LYS A 10 7.17 3.22 29.73
C LYS A 10 7.86 2.12 28.94
N PHE A 11 8.79 2.46 28.04
CA PHE A 11 9.42 1.51 27.14
C PHE A 11 10.84 1.18 27.60
N PRO A 12 11.17 -0.09 27.89
CA PRO A 12 12.49 -0.52 28.35
C PRO A 12 13.45 -0.75 27.17
N VAL A 13 13.51 0.18 26.22
CA VAL A 13 14.30 0.04 24.98
C VAL A 13 15.42 1.08 24.86
N TRP A 14 15.58 1.96 25.85
CA TRP A 14 16.55 3.06 25.84
C TRP A 14 17.46 2.96 27.06
N ASP A 15 18.78 3.11 26.86
CA ASP A 15 19.74 3.25 27.97
C ASP A 15 19.66 4.65 28.62
N MET A 16 19.40 5.67 27.80
CA MET A 16 19.26 7.07 28.22
C MET A 16 18.22 7.79 27.35
N ALA A 17 17.57 8.83 27.89
CA ALA A 17 16.60 9.66 27.17
C ALA A 17 16.94 11.16 27.29
N LEU A 18 17.17 11.83 26.17
CA LEU A 18 17.32 13.28 26.09
C LEU A 18 15.95 13.91 25.78
N ILE A 19 15.36 14.59 26.76
CA ILE A 19 14.01 15.18 26.65
C ILE A 19 14.01 16.67 27.03
N HIS A 20 12.93 17.37 26.67
CA HIS A 20 12.73 18.78 27.02
C HIS A 20 11.31 19.05 27.53
N LYS A 21 11.09 20.26 28.04
CA LYS A 21 9.78 20.72 28.56
C LYS A 21 8.86 21.34 27.51
N LEU A 22 9.35 21.59 26.28
CA LEU A 22 8.51 22.06 25.19
C LEU A 22 7.55 20.93 24.75
N ASP A 23 6.25 21.18 24.81
CA ASP A 23 5.26 20.17 24.44
C ASP A 23 5.20 19.95 22.93
N ILE A 24 5.22 18.69 22.52
CA ILE A 24 4.98 18.28 21.13
C ILE A 24 3.49 18.00 20.98
N ILE A 25 2.75 18.95 20.39
CA ILE A 25 1.29 18.86 20.25
C ILE A 25 0.89 17.91 19.11
N ASN A 26 1.60 17.96 17.99
CA ASN A 26 1.31 17.14 16.82
C ASN A 26 2.42 16.12 16.60
N ARG A 27 2.05 14.83 16.55
CA ARG A 27 2.94 13.80 16.01
C ARG A 27 3.30 14.18 14.57
N CYS A 28 4.57 14.09 14.21
CA CYS A 28 5.05 14.38 12.87
C CYS A 28 6.32 13.57 12.61
N ASP A 29 6.15 12.40 12.00
CA ASP A 29 7.28 11.53 11.66
C ASP A 29 8.16 12.20 10.59
N ASP A 30 9.43 11.80 10.50
CA ASP A 30 10.36 12.32 9.51
C ASP A 30 9.87 12.04 8.08
N SER A 31 10.04 13.00 7.17
CA SER A 31 9.84 12.77 5.74
C SER A 31 10.97 11.93 5.17
N VAL A 32 10.65 11.07 4.19
CA VAL A 32 11.61 10.20 3.50
C VAL A 32 11.47 10.40 2.01
N ILE A 33 12.58 10.73 1.34
CA ILE A 33 12.66 10.99 -0.10
C ILE A 33 13.73 10.05 -0.68
N LYS A 34 13.38 9.29 -1.73
CA LYS A 34 14.32 8.47 -2.51
C LYS A 34 14.64 9.20 -3.81
N LEU A 35 15.92 9.17 -4.22
CA LEU A 35 16.33 9.70 -5.52
C LEU A 35 16.16 8.60 -6.57
N ILE A 36 15.28 8.81 -7.55
CA ILE A 36 15.06 7.91 -8.68
C ILE A 36 15.38 8.68 -9.96
N ASN A 37 16.34 8.19 -10.76
CA ASN A 37 16.79 8.87 -11.98
C ASN A 37 17.09 10.37 -11.78
N ARG A 38 17.78 10.69 -10.68
CA ARG A 38 18.12 12.07 -10.24
C ARG A 38 16.92 12.96 -9.86
N ARG A 39 15.72 12.40 -9.71
CA ARG A 39 14.53 13.11 -9.22
C ARG A 39 14.18 12.64 -7.81
N GLY A 40 13.87 13.58 -6.92
CA GLY A 40 13.41 13.25 -5.57
C GLY A 40 11.96 12.79 -5.60
N VAL A 41 11.69 11.58 -5.10
CA VAL A 41 10.34 11.01 -4.98
C VAL A 41 10.05 10.77 -3.50
N PHE A 42 8.90 11.26 -3.04
CA PHE A 42 8.47 11.00 -1.66
C PHE A 42 8.10 9.53 -1.49
N ILE A 43 8.72 8.89 -0.50
CA ILE A 43 8.20 7.66 0.09
C ILE A 43 7.28 8.01 1.27
N ARG A 44 7.65 9.05 2.02
CA ARG A 44 6.86 9.57 3.15
C ARG A 44 6.90 11.08 3.17
N ARG A 45 5.73 11.71 3.03
CA ARG A 45 5.57 13.17 3.12
C ARG A 45 5.00 13.55 4.49
N SER A 46 5.82 14.10 5.38
CA SER A 46 5.45 14.41 6.76
C SER A 46 6.20 15.66 7.26
N ARG A 47 7.23 15.53 8.12
CA ARG A 47 7.99 16.66 8.67
C ARG A 47 8.52 17.59 7.58
N GLY A 48 8.34 18.89 7.79
CA GLY A 48 8.77 19.94 6.85
C GLY A 48 7.77 20.22 5.73
N PHE A 49 6.76 19.37 5.54
CA PHE A 49 5.79 19.51 4.44
C PHE A 49 4.33 19.52 4.93
N ALA A 50 3.96 18.72 5.92
CA ALA A 50 2.62 18.77 6.49
C ALA A 50 2.49 19.99 7.44
N PRO A 51 1.39 20.77 7.41
CA PRO A 51 0.18 20.63 6.58
C PRO A 51 0.16 21.60 5.37
N LEU A 52 1.31 21.97 4.80
CA LEU A 52 1.37 22.86 3.63
C LEU A 52 0.49 22.26 2.50
N PRO A 53 -0.52 23.00 2.01
CA PRO A 53 -1.43 22.46 1.01
C PRO A 53 -0.75 22.30 -0.34
N LEU A 54 -1.17 21.26 -1.08
CA LEU A 54 -0.89 21.15 -2.50
C LEU A 54 -1.99 21.88 -3.26
N LYS A 55 -1.60 22.76 -4.18
CA LYS A 55 -2.56 23.38 -5.10
C LYS A 55 -2.86 22.42 -6.23
N ILE A 56 -4.12 22.05 -6.38
CA ILE A 56 -4.61 21.33 -7.56
C ILE A 56 -5.12 22.34 -8.59
N GLU A 57 -5.11 21.98 -9.87
CA GLU A 57 -5.60 22.91 -10.91
C GLU A 57 -7.13 23.04 -10.86
N ASN A 58 -7.82 21.93 -10.65
CA ASN A 58 -9.28 21.89 -10.68
C ASN A 58 -9.86 22.35 -9.34
N LYS A 59 -10.67 23.41 -9.37
CA LYS A 59 -11.41 23.86 -8.19
C LYS A 59 -12.63 22.97 -7.94
N SER A 60 -12.73 22.44 -6.73
CA SER A 60 -13.93 21.77 -6.24
C SER A 60 -14.89 22.78 -5.59
N LYS A 61 -16.19 22.63 -5.87
CA LYS A 61 -17.25 23.34 -5.13
C LYS A 61 -17.56 22.68 -3.78
N LYS A 62 -17.17 21.41 -3.60
CA LYS A 62 -17.36 20.62 -2.38
C LYS A 62 -16.07 20.59 -1.56
N ASN A 63 -16.22 20.64 -0.24
CA ASN A 63 -15.16 20.32 0.70
C ASN A 63 -15.11 18.80 0.87
N ILE A 64 -13.96 18.17 0.63
CA ILE A 64 -13.85 16.72 0.57
C ILE A 64 -12.85 16.24 1.63
N LEU A 65 -13.27 15.30 2.48
CA LEU A 65 -12.37 14.60 3.39
C LEU A 65 -12.06 13.21 2.83
N ALA A 66 -10.81 12.97 2.42
CA ALA A 66 -10.35 11.67 1.96
C ALA A 66 -9.50 10.97 3.04
N LEU A 67 -9.91 9.79 3.47
CA LEU A 67 -9.23 9.02 4.52
C LEU A 67 -8.14 8.09 4.00
N GLY A 68 -8.09 7.86 2.68
CA GLY A 68 -7.08 7.03 2.04
C GLY A 68 -7.20 5.53 2.36
N ALA A 69 -6.10 4.82 2.09
CA ALA A 69 -5.96 3.39 2.35
C ALA A 69 -5.56 3.10 3.82
N GLU A 70 -5.37 1.83 4.15
CA GLU A 70 -5.01 1.36 5.49
C GLU A 70 -3.49 1.35 5.75
N LEU A 71 -2.69 0.96 4.76
CA LEU A 71 -1.23 0.94 4.88
C LEU A 71 -0.65 2.29 4.48
N THR A 72 0.45 2.67 5.15
CA THR A 72 1.20 3.92 4.91
C THR A 72 0.34 5.19 4.78
N SER A 73 -0.74 5.26 5.55
CA SER A 73 -1.87 6.15 5.30
C SER A 73 -1.58 7.63 5.57
N THR A 74 -2.30 8.48 4.84
CA THR A 74 -2.40 9.94 5.01
C THR A 74 -3.84 10.39 4.75
N VAL A 75 -4.31 11.40 5.47
CA VAL A 75 -5.62 12.03 5.25
C VAL A 75 -5.45 13.28 4.42
N CYS A 76 -6.41 13.54 3.52
CA CYS A 76 -6.49 14.79 2.77
C CYS A 76 -7.81 15.50 3.07
N PHE A 77 -7.76 16.82 3.29
CA PHE A 77 -8.93 17.68 3.23
C PHE A 77 -8.80 18.64 2.06
N LEU A 78 -9.70 18.54 1.07
CA LEU A 78 -9.75 19.44 -0.07
C LEU A 78 -10.72 20.59 0.21
N LYS A 79 -10.26 21.82 0.05
CA LYS A 79 -11.08 23.04 0.06
C LYS A 79 -10.73 23.88 -1.17
N GLU A 80 -11.72 24.12 -2.02
CA GLU A 80 -11.54 24.76 -3.32
C GLU A 80 -10.52 24.00 -4.16
N ASN A 81 -9.30 24.53 -4.29
CA ASN A 81 -8.19 23.86 -4.96
C ASN A 81 -6.98 23.63 -4.05
N ASN A 82 -7.15 23.70 -2.73
CA ASN A 82 -6.09 23.43 -1.75
C ASN A 82 -6.33 22.07 -1.11
N ALA A 83 -5.46 21.11 -1.41
CA ALA A 83 -5.44 19.79 -0.80
C ALA A 83 -4.51 19.80 0.42
N PHE A 84 -5.10 19.83 1.61
CA PHE A 84 -4.38 19.80 2.88
C PHE A 84 -4.12 18.35 3.28
N LEU A 85 -2.88 17.89 3.13
CA LEU A 85 -2.46 16.56 3.55
C LEU A 85 -2.02 16.57 5.02
N SER A 86 -2.39 15.51 5.75
CA SER A 86 -1.85 15.25 7.08
C SER A 86 -0.37 14.91 7.03
N GLN A 87 0.25 14.86 8.20
CA GLN A 87 1.47 14.10 8.42
C GLN A 87 1.25 12.60 8.11
N TYR A 88 2.34 11.84 8.08
CA TYR A 88 2.29 10.38 7.99
C TYR A 88 1.55 9.79 9.20
N ILE A 89 0.48 9.02 8.94
CA ILE A 89 -0.29 8.34 9.98
C ILE A 89 0.35 7.00 10.32
N GLY A 90 0.78 6.28 9.28
CA GLY A 90 1.29 4.91 9.39
C GLY A 90 0.25 3.89 8.95
N ASN A 91 0.47 2.64 9.37
CA ASN A 91 -0.46 1.54 9.14
C ASN A 91 -1.60 1.63 10.17
N ILE A 92 -2.84 1.51 9.70
CA ILE A 92 -4.03 1.60 10.54
C ILE A 92 -4.46 0.20 10.97
N ASP A 93 -3.57 -0.50 11.66
CA ASP A 93 -3.72 -1.91 12.07
C ASP A 93 -4.18 -2.09 13.54
N ASN A 94 -4.32 -0.99 14.26
CA ASN A 94 -4.71 -1.00 15.67
C ASN A 94 -5.54 0.24 16.06
N LEU A 95 -6.18 0.18 17.22
CA LEU A 95 -7.05 1.24 17.73
C LEU A 95 -6.33 2.58 17.90
N SER A 96 -5.07 2.58 18.35
CA SER A 96 -4.30 3.82 18.53
C SER A 96 -4.03 4.52 17.19
N ALA A 97 -3.75 3.75 16.14
CA ALA A 97 -3.58 4.28 14.79
C ALA A 97 -4.90 4.81 14.23
N MET A 98 -6.02 4.10 14.43
CA MET A 98 -7.35 4.55 14.02
C MET A 98 -7.78 5.84 14.74
N GLU A 99 -7.50 5.96 16.04
CA GLU A 99 -7.72 7.20 16.78
C GLU A 99 -6.86 8.35 16.26
N PHE A 100 -5.59 8.06 15.90
CA PHE A 100 -4.70 9.07 15.35
C PHE A 100 -5.18 9.54 13.97
N LEU A 101 -5.69 8.63 13.13
CA LEU A 101 -6.37 8.95 11.89
C LEU A 101 -7.58 9.88 12.14
N ARG A 102 -8.47 9.52 13.08
CA ARG A 102 -9.63 10.34 13.47
C ARG A 102 -9.23 11.74 13.93
N LYS A 103 -8.25 11.84 14.84
CA LYS A 103 -7.74 13.12 15.36
C LYS A 103 -7.15 13.98 14.24
N SER A 104 -6.40 13.37 13.32
CA SER A 104 -5.80 14.07 12.17
C SER A 104 -6.86 14.59 11.20
N SER A 105 -7.90 13.80 10.91
CA SER A 105 -9.07 14.25 10.13
C SER A 105 -9.76 15.45 10.76
N MET A 106 -10.05 15.40 12.06
CA MET A 106 -10.67 16.52 12.78
C MET A 106 -9.76 17.76 12.78
N HIS A 107 -8.45 17.57 12.91
CA HIS A 107 -7.47 18.65 12.90
C HIS A 107 -7.45 19.38 11.54
N LEU A 108 -7.41 18.65 10.43
CA LEU A 108 -7.43 19.25 9.08
C LEU A 108 -8.72 20.05 8.82
N MET A 109 -9.88 19.53 9.24
CA MET A 109 -11.15 20.27 9.13
C MET A 109 -11.14 21.57 9.94
N LYS A 110 -10.58 21.52 11.16
CA LYS A 110 -10.41 22.71 12.01
C LYS A 110 -9.48 23.74 11.36
N LEU A 111 -8.36 23.30 10.77
CA LEU A 111 -7.42 24.16 10.04
C LEU A 111 -8.09 24.81 8.80
N ALA A 112 -8.84 24.03 8.03
CA ALA A 112 -9.57 24.50 6.86
C ALA A 112 -10.79 25.38 7.21
N ARG A 113 -11.23 25.34 8.48
CA ARG A 113 -12.42 26.01 9.03
C ARG A 113 -13.70 25.63 8.27
N LYS A 114 -13.79 24.37 7.85
CA LYS A 114 -14.92 23.83 7.08
C LYS A 114 -15.21 22.40 7.51
N LYS A 115 -16.48 22.03 7.42
CA LYS A 115 -16.95 20.64 7.50
C LYS A 115 -16.87 20.01 6.10
N PRO A 116 -16.81 18.67 5.98
CA PRO A 116 -16.84 18.02 4.69
C PRO A 116 -18.26 18.08 4.13
N ASP A 117 -18.38 18.26 2.82
CA ASP A 117 -19.62 18.03 2.06
C ASP A 117 -19.65 16.59 1.50
N LEU A 118 -18.48 15.94 1.48
CA LEU A 118 -18.26 14.60 0.96
C LEU A 118 -17.10 13.93 1.70
N ILE A 119 -17.24 12.64 1.99
CA ILE A 119 -16.18 11.81 2.53
C ILE A 119 -15.79 10.75 1.49
N VAL A 120 -14.50 10.51 1.34
CA VAL A 120 -13.94 9.54 0.40
C VAL A 120 -13.05 8.54 1.14
N CYS A 121 -13.17 7.26 0.81
CA CYS A 121 -12.27 6.21 1.29
C CYS A 121 -11.95 5.19 0.20
N ASP A 122 -11.05 4.27 0.51
CA ASP A 122 -10.72 3.14 -0.35
C ASP A 122 -11.92 2.21 -0.60
N LEU A 123 -11.91 1.52 -1.73
CA LEU A 123 -12.89 0.51 -2.12
C LEU A 123 -12.84 -0.74 -1.23
N HIS A 124 -11.76 -0.99 -0.48
CA HIS A 124 -11.68 -2.14 0.42
C HIS A 124 -12.69 -2.05 1.59
N PRO A 125 -13.66 -2.98 1.71
CA PRO A 125 -14.78 -2.88 2.66
C PRO A 125 -14.38 -3.02 4.13
N GLN A 126 -13.28 -3.69 4.41
CA GLN A 126 -12.86 -4.05 5.76
C GLN A 126 -11.70 -3.20 6.31
N PHE A 127 -11.18 -2.24 5.54
CA PHE A 127 -10.13 -1.36 6.07
C PHE A 127 -10.66 -0.55 7.25
N HIS A 128 -9.81 -0.37 8.27
CA HIS A 128 -10.15 0.48 9.41
C HIS A 128 -10.38 1.94 8.98
N SER A 129 -9.70 2.40 7.93
CA SER A 129 -9.97 3.71 7.31
C SER A 129 -11.37 3.79 6.71
N THR A 130 -11.85 2.72 6.06
CA THR A 130 -13.22 2.62 5.52
C THR A 130 -14.27 2.59 6.63
N ILE A 131 -14.02 1.86 7.71
CA ILE A 131 -14.91 1.82 8.88
C ILE A 131 -15.02 3.22 9.50
N LEU A 132 -13.89 3.90 9.71
CA LEU A 132 -13.89 5.28 10.21
C LEU A 132 -14.59 6.24 9.23
N ALA A 133 -14.42 6.07 7.93
CA ALA A 133 -15.06 6.92 6.93
C ALA A 133 -16.59 6.82 7.01
N LYS A 134 -17.14 5.61 7.23
CA LYS A 134 -18.58 5.40 7.47
C LYS A 134 -19.06 6.12 8.73
N GLU A 135 -18.36 5.94 9.85
CA GLU A 135 -18.67 6.62 11.12
C GLU A 135 -18.69 8.15 10.95
N LEU A 136 -17.70 8.71 10.25
CA LEU A 136 -17.64 10.15 10.01
C LEU A 136 -18.73 10.62 9.05
N ALA A 137 -19.09 9.82 8.04
CA ALA A 137 -20.12 10.17 7.08
C ALA A 137 -21.49 10.28 7.77
N GLU A 138 -21.81 9.32 8.63
CA GLU A 138 -23.01 9.36 9.49
C GLU A 138 -22.98 10.55 10.45
N ARG A 139 -21.84 10.77 11.13
CA ARG A 139 -21.70 11.85 12.11
C ARG A 139 -21.91 13.25 11.50
N PHE A 140 -21.44 13.46 10.28
CA PHE A 140 -21.56 14.75 9.60
C PHE A 140 -22.78 14.85 8.68
N ASP A 141 -23.57 13.78 8.55
CA ASP A 141 -24.69 13.68 7.62
C ASP A 141 -24.26 13.99 6.18
N THR A 142 -23.24 13.26 5.70
CA THR A 142 -22.60 13.48 4.40
C THR A 142 -22.47 12.20 3.59
N VAL A 143 -22.38 12.35 2.28
CA VAL A 143 -22.23 11.21 1.38
C VAL A 143 -20.84 10.59 1.53
N LEU A 144 -20.78 9.26 1.58
CA LEU A 144 -19.55 8.49 1.49
C LEU A 144 -19.38 7.97 0.06
N ILE A 145 -18.24 8.26 -0.56
CA ILE A 145 -17.83 7.69 -1.85
C ILE A 145 -16.63 6.78 -1.64
N ARG A 146 -16.66 5.61 -2.27
CA ARG A 146 -15.59 4.62 -2.22
C ARG A 146 -14.87 4.63 -3.56
N VAL A 147 -13.56 4.77 -3.53
CA VAL A 147 -12.73 4.92 -4.74
C VAL A 147 -11.75 3.76 -4.80
N GLN A 148 -11.61 3.18 -5.99
CA GLN A 148 -10.68 2.07 -6.20
C GLN A 148 -9.23 2.51 -6.03
N HIS A 149 -8.44 1.66 -5.39
CA HIS A 149 -7.08 1.97 -4.93
C HIS A 149 -6.14 2.46 -6.05
N HIS A 150 -6.09 1.72 -7.16
CA HIS A 150 -5.22 2.04 -8.30
C HIS A 150 -5.74 3.23 -9.11
N TYR A 151 -7.05 3.45 -9.13
CA TYR A 151 -7.65 4.65 -9.71
C TYR A 151 -7.23 5.88 -8.88
N ALA A 152 -7.16 5.75 -7.56
CA ALA A 152 -6.64 6.80 -6.69
C ALA A 152 -5.14 7.07 -6.92
N HIS A 153 -4.33 6.04 -7.18
CA HIS A 153 -2.93 6.21 -7.59
C HIS A 153 -2.80 7.01 -8.89
N LEU A 154 -3.59 6.70 -9.92
CA LEU A 154 -3.58 7.49 -11.16
C LEU A 154 -4.14 8.91 -10.95
N ALA A 155 -5.19 9.05 -10.16
CA ALA A 155 -5.82 10.34 -9.84
C ALA A 155 -4.87 11.30 -9.12
N SER A 156 -3.99 10.79 -8.25
CA SER A 156 -2.99 11.64 -7.59
C SER A 156 -2.01 12.26 -8.59
N LEU A 157 -1.55 11.48 -9.58
CA LEU A 157 -0.68 11.96 -10.66
C LEU A 157 -1.38 12.94 -11.59
N LEU A 158 -2.66 12.70 -11.93
CA LEU A 158 -3.48 13.63 -12.69
C LEU A 158 -3.61 14.98 -11.96
N ALA A 159 -3.85 14.93 -10.64
CA ALA A 159 -3.97 16.12 -9.80
C ALA A 159 -2.65 16.88 -9.64
N GLU A 160 -1.52 16.17 -9.49
CA GLU A 160 -0.20 16.78 -9.37
C GLU A 160 0.27 17.40 -10.69
N CYS A 161 0.05 16.72 -11.83
CA CYS A 161 0.51 17.17 -13.14
C CYS A 161 -0.45 18.13 -13.85
N GLY A 162 -1.66 18.37 -13.31
CA GLY A 162 -2.65 19.23 -13.98
C GLY A 162 -3.16 18.66 -15.30
N LYS A 163 -3.26 17.33 -15.41
CA LYS A 163 -3.66 16.65 -16.64
C LYS A 163 -5.07 16.07 -16.49
N ASN A 164 -5.80 16.04 -17.60
CA ASN A 164 -7.15 15.48 -17.69
C ASN A 164 -7.22 14.22 -18.57
N LYS A 165 -6.07 13.73 -19.04
CA LYS A 165 -5.93 12.49 -19.79
C LYS A 165 -4.58 11.85 -19.46
N MET A 166 -4.57 10.57 -19.08
CA MET A 166 -3.35 9.85 -18.73
C MET A 166 -3.56 8.34 -18.86
N ILE A 167 -2.51 7.62 -19.25
CA ILE A 167 -2.42 6.17 -19.05
C ILE A 167 -1.38 5.95 -17.94
N GLY A 168 -1.79 5.28 -16.87
CA GLY A 168 -0.95 4.94 -15.74
C GLY A 168 -0.62 3.45 -15.73
N ILE A 169 0.62 3.15 -15.35
CA ILE A 169 1.05 1.79 -15.00
C ILE A 169 1.13 1.75 -13.48
N CYS A 170 0.23 0.99 -12.86
CA CYS A 170 0.11 0.86 -11.42
C CYS A 170 0.70 -0.48 -10.97
N CYS A 171 1.94 -0.42 -10.48
CA CYS A 171 2.63 -1.56 -9.88
C CYS A 171 2.60 -1.43 -8.35
N ASP A 172 1.78 -2.24 -7.69
CA ASP A 172 1.56 -2.23 -6.25
C ASP A 172 1.56 -3.65 -5.66
N GLY A 173 1.64 -3.74 -4.34
CA GLY A 173 1.54 -4.97 -3.58
C GLY A 173 0.12 -5.52 -3.48
N ALA A 174 -0.90 -4.70 -3.20
CA ALA A 174 -2.27 -5.17 -3.07
C ALA A 174 -3.26 -4.00 -3.01
N GLY A 175 -4.18 -3.96 -3.97
CA GLY A 175 -5.36 -3.10 -3.91
C GLY A 175 -6.63 -3.86 -4.24
N TYR A 176 -7.73 -3.51 -3.57
CA TYR A 176 -9.01 -4.17 -3.74
C TYR A 176 -9.61 -3.87 -5.13
N GLY A 177 -9.88 -4.91 -5.91
CA GLY A 177 -10.52 -4.82 -7.22
C GLY A 177 -12.04 -4.63 -7.13
N PHE A 178 -12.65 -4.15 -8.22
CA PHE A 178 -14.11 -4.10 -8.32
C PHE A 178 -14.75 -5.50 -8.38
N ASP A 179 -13.98 -6.49 -8.81
CA ASP A 179 -14.29 -7.92 -8.87
C ASP A 179 -14.04 -8.65 -7.55
N GLY A 180 -13.55 -7.95 -6.51
CA GLY A 180 -13.14 -8.54 -5.24
C GLY A 180 -11.80 -9.28 -5.30
N GLU A 181 -11.09 -9.22 -6.43
CA GLU A 181 -9.74 -9.77 -6.57
C GLU A 181 -8.67 -8.80 -6.05
N ILE A 182 -7.44 -9.30 -5.92
CA ILE A 182 -6.30 -8.51 -5.42
C ILE A 182 -5.52 -7.97 -6.62
N TRP A 183 -5.71 -6.68 -6.92
CA TRP A 183 -5.00 -6.00 -7.99
C TRP A 183 -3.62 -5.51 -7.55
N GLY A 184 -2.76 -5.18 -8.51
CA GLY A 184 -1.43 -4.61 -8.23
C GLY A 184 -0.47 -4.57 -9.42
N GLY A 185 -0.95 -4.85 -10.62
CA GLY A 185 -0.14 -4.85 -11.84
C GLY A 185 -1.01 -4.39 -13.00
N GLU A 186 -1.58 -3.19 -12.87
CA GLU A 186 -2.68 -2.71 -13.71
C GLU A 186 -2.19 -1.63 -14.67
N ILE A 187 -2.76 -1.61 -15.88
CA ILE A 187 -2.72 -0.45 -16.76
C ILE A 187 -4.10 0.20 -16.72
N ILE A 188 -4.15 1.46 -16.30
CA ILE A 188 -5.38 2.23 -16.15
C ILE A 188 -5.32 3.44 -17.04
N ALA A 189 -6.37 3.66 -17.82
CA ALA A 189 -6.55 4.87 -18.61
C ALA A 189 -7.54 5.80 -17.92
N TYR A 190 -7.24 7.09 -17.92
CA TYR A 190 -8.19 8.15 -17.64
C TYR A 190 -8.41 8.95 -18.91
N ILE A 191 -9.59 8.81 -19.51
CA ILE A 191 -9.95 9.42 -20.80
C ILE A 191 -11.40 9.91 -20.70
N ASP A 192 -11.65 11.12 -21.17
CA ASP A 192 -12.99 11.73 -21.23
C ASP A 192 -13.75 11.70 -19.90
N GLY A 193 -13.02 11.88 -18.79
CA GLY A 193 -13.60 11.92 -17.44
C GLY A 193 -13.82 10.55 -16.79
N ASN A 194 -13.45 9.46 -17.46
CA ASN A 194 -13.68 8.09 -16.99
C ASN A 194 -12.37 7.35 -16.75
N PHE A 195 -12.36 6.50 -15.71
CA PHE A 195 -11.28 5.57 -15.45
C PHE A 195 -11.63 4.19 -15.99
N GLU A 196 -10.70 3.59 -16.73
CA GLU A 196 -10.84 2.27 -17.35
C GLU A 196 -9.60 1.42 -17.07
N ARG A 197 -9.80 0.18 -16.63
CA ARG A 197 -8.74 -0.83 -16.54
C ARG A 197 -8.53 -1.44 -17.93
N VAL A 198 -7.46 -1.05 -18.62
CA VAL A 198 -7.22 -1.42 -20.03
C VAL A 198 -6.39 -2.69 -20.18
N ALA A 199 -5.52 -3.00 -19.22
CA ALA A 199 -4.74 -4.24 -19.19
C ALA A 199 -4.27 -4.54 -17.76
N HIS A 200 -3.80 -5.76 -17.54
CA HIS A 200 -3.24 -6.17 -16.25
C HIS A 200 -2.27 -7.35 -16.42
N LEU A 201 -1.42 -7.57 -15.41
CA LEU A 201 -0.63 -8.80 -15.33
C LEU A 201 -1.56 -10.02 -15.29
N GLU A 202 -1.09 -11.13 -15.83
CA GLU A 202 -1.87 -12.36 -15.85
C GLU A 202 -2.30 -12.76 -14.42
N LYS A 203 -3.56 -13.20 -14.27
CA LYS A 203 -4.11 -13.65 -13.00
C LYS A 203 -3.34 -14.88 -12.49
N GLN A 204 -2.90 -14.81 -11.24
CA GLN A 204 -2.13 -15.85 -10.54
C GLN A 204 -2.87 -16.32 -9.28
N PRO A 205 -2.85 -17.63 -8.95
CA PRO A 205 -3.38 -18.10 -7.69
C PRO A 205 -2.44 -17.74 -6.53
N MET A 206 -3.04 -17.29 -5.43
CA MET A 206 -2.37 -16.78 -4.23
C MET A 206 -2.82 -17.59 -3.00
N PRO A 207 -2.11 -18.67 -2.65
CA PRO A 207 -2.55 -19.61 -1.61
C PRO A 207 -2.38 -19.02 -0.20
N GLY A 208 -3.48 -18.88 0.52
CA GLY A 208 -3.52 -18.38 1.90
C GLY A 208 -3.49 -16.86 2.04
N GLY A 209 -3.78 -16.11 0.97
CA GLY A 209 -3.93 -14.65 1.03
C GLY A 209 -2.67 -13.96 1.58
N ASP A 210 -2.81 -13.17 2.65
CA ASP A 210 -1.71 -12.43 3.29
C ASP A 210 -0.49 -13.29 3.62
N LEU A 211 -0.68 -14.59 3.89
CA LEU A 211 0.44 -15.51 4.10
C LEU A 211 1.37 -15.60 2.90
N SER A 212 0.85 -15.50 1.67
CA SER A 212 1.67 -15.47 0.45
C SER A 212 2.49 -14.18 0.32
N ALA A 213 2.03 -13.08 0.91
CA ALA A 213 2.81 -11.85 0.98
C ALA A 213 3.87 -11.90 2.10
N ILE A 214 3.61 -12.65 3.19
CA ILE A 214 4.55 -12.83 4.30
C ILE A 214 5.64 -13.88 3.97
N TYR A 215 5.26 -14.96 3.27
CA TYR A 215 6.14 -16.08 2.89
C TYR A 215 6.14 -16.23 1.37
N PRO A 216 7.05 -15.54 0.65
CA PRO A 216 7.04 -15.46 -0.81
C PRO A 216 7.13 -16.80 -1.54
N SER A 217 7.69 -17.84 -0.93
CA SER A 217 7.71 -19.20 -1.49
C SER A 217 6.31 -19.73 -1.80
N ARG A 218 5.29 -19.33 -1.01
CA ARG A 218 3.89 -19.71 -1.26
C ARG A 218 3.37 -19.08 -2.55
N MET A 219 3.70 -17.80 -2.78
CA MET A 219 3.33 -17.10 -4.01
C MET A 219 4.03 -17.69 -5.24
N LEU A 220 5.30 -18.06 -5.11
CA LEU A 220 6.05 -18.74 -6.16
C LEU A 220 5.39 -20.07 -6.56
N LEU A 221 5.00 -20.90 -5.60
CA LEU A 221 4.26 -22.14 -5.90
C LEU A 221 2.92 -21.85 -6.61
N GLY A 222 2.21 -20.80 -6.22
CA GLY A 222 0.98 -20.40 -6.91
C GLY A 222 1.21 -20.03 -8.37
N ILE A 223 2.24 -19.23 -8.68
CA ILE A 223 2.56 -18.88 -10.08
C ILE A 223 2.93 -20.13 -10.87
N LEU A 224 3.80 -20.98 -10.31
CA LEU A 224 4.30 -22.17 -10.99
C LEU A 224 3.22 -23.26 -11.17
N SER A 225 2.19 -23.31 -10.32
CA SER A 225 1.12 -24.32 -10.41
C SER A 225 0.25 -24.20 -11.65
N LYS A 226 0.37 -23.11 -12.40
CA LYS A 226 -0.30 -22.97 -13.71
C LYS A 226 0.40 -23.74 -14.83
N ILE A 227 1.66 -24.13 -14.63
CA ILE A 227 2.53 -24.69 -15.66
C ILE A 227 3.01 -26.10 -15.27
N TYR A 228 3.17 -26.36 -13.96
CA TYR A 228 3.76 -27.60 -13.44
C TYR A 228 2.77 -28.43 -12.63
N THR A 229 2.93 -29.75 -12.65
CA THR A 229 2.16 -30.65 -11.77
C THR A 229 2.64 -30.55 -10.32
N SER A 230 1.86 -31.08 -9.38
CA SER A 230 2.19 -31.08 -7.96
C SER A 230 3.50 -31.80 -7.64
N GLU A 231 3.79 -32.92 -8.30
CA GLU A 231 5.06 -33.64 -8.14
C GLU A 231 6.24 -32.80 -8.64
N GLU A 232 6.06 -32.06 -9.73
CA GLU A 232 7.06 -31.16 -10.27
C GLU A 232 7.28 -29.94 -9.39
N LEU A 233 6.22 -29.39 -8.79
CA LEU A 233 6.33 -28.30 -7.81
C LEU A 233 7.14 -28.72 -6.58
N VAL A 234 6.92 -29.93 -6.06
CA VAL A 234 7.73 -30.49 -4.96
C VAL A 234 9.20 -30.59 -5.37
N ARG A 235 9.46 -31.09 -6.58
CA ARG A 235 10.83 -31.21 -7.12
C ARG A 235 11.50 -29.84 -7.23
N ILE A 236 10.86 -28.87 -7.88
CA ILE A 236 11.36 -27.50 -8.06
C ILE A 236 11.62 -26.84 -6.70
N ALA A 237 10.69 -26.99 -5.74
CA ALA A 237 10.84 -26.41 -4.42
C ALA A 237 12.08 -26.93 -3.69
N ARG A 238 12.37 -28.23 -3.82
CA ARG A 238 13.56 -28.86 -3.23
C ARG A 238 14.84 -28.48 -3.97
N GLU A 239 14.84 -28.49 -5.30
CA GLU A 239 15.99 -28.09 -6.13
C GLU A 239 16.43 -26.65 -5.86
N HIS A 240 15.47 -25.73 -5.71
CA HIS A 240 15.72 -24.33 -5.38
C HIS A 240 15.83 -24.05 -3.87
N ASN A 241 15.81 -25.08 -3.02
CA ASN A 241 15.88 -24.96 -1.56
C ASN A 241 14.89 -23.91 -0.99
N LEU A 242 13.67 -23.89 -1.52
CA LEU A 242 12.64 -22.96 -1.08
C LEU A 242 12.32 -23.16 0.41
N ARG A 243 12.20 -22.06 1.14
CA ARG A 243 11.89 -22.10 2.58
C ARG A 243 10.43 -21.77 2.84
N PHE A 244 9.84 -22.55 3.73
CA PHE A 244 8.49 -22.38 4.26
C PHE A 244 8.57 -22.24 5.79
N ARG A 245 7.59 -21.61 6.41
CA ARG A 245 7.55 -21.36 7.87
C ARG A 245 7.65 -22.65 8.67
N TYR A 246 6.97 -23.70 8.21
CA TYR A 246 6.97 -25.02 8.86
C TYR A 246 7.59 -26.13 7.99
N GLY A 247 8.51 -25.76 7.09
CA GLY A 247 9.23 -26.72 6.23
C GLY A 247 8.34 -27.47 5.24
N ASP A 248 8.72 -28.70 4.92
CA ASP A 248 8.08 -29.54 3.89
C ASP A 248 6.59 -29.81 4.16
N ASP A 249 6.17 -29.88 5.42
CA ASP A 249 4.76 -30.08 5.78
C ASP A 249 3.88 -28.92 5.28
N GLU A 250 4.35 -27.69 5.44
CA GLU A 250 3.64 -26.53 4.90
C GLU A 250 3.66 -26.53 3.38
N MET A 251 4.79 -26.87 2.75
CA MET A 251 4.88 -26.97 1.29
C MET A 251 3.82 -27.91 0.72
N ASN A 252 3.69 -29.11 1.29
CA ASN A 252 2.71 -30.10 0.84
C ASN A 252 1.27 -29.60 1.02
N ILE A 253 0.98 -28.91 2.14
CA ILE A 253 -0.34 -28.29 2.36
C ILE A 253 -0.63 -27.20 1.33
N VAL A 254 0.36 -26.36 0.99
CA VAL A 254 0.21 -25.30 -0.01
C VAL A 254 -0.10 -25.89 -1.38
N ILE A 255 0.58 -26.96 -1.77
CA ILE A 255 0.33 -27.64 -3.04
C ILE A 255 -1.08 -28.22 -3.07
N GLN A 256 -1.53 -28.88 -2.00
CA GLN A 256 -2.91 -29.36 -1.88
C GLN A 256 -3.95 -28.23 -1.90
N GLN A 257 -3.64 -27.06 -1.32
CA GLN A 257 -4.49 -25.86 -1.38
C GLN A 257 -4.68 -25.38 -2.82
N LEU A 258 -3.60 -25.42 -3.61
CA LEU A 258 -3.60 -25.02 -5.02
C LEU A 258 -4.38 -26.02 -5.88
N GLU A 259 -4.15 -27.33 -5.71
CA GLU A 259 -4.88 -28.37 -6.44
C GLU A 259 -6.39 -28.31 -6.23
N ARG A 260 -6.81 -28.08 -4.97
CA ARG A 260 -8.21 -28.09 -4.58
C ARG A 260 -8.88 -26.72 -4.66
N GLY A 261 -8.13 -25.66 -4.95
CA GLY A 261 -8.62 -24.28 -4.95
C GLY A 261 -9.13 -23.79 -3.58
N VAL A 262 -8.66 -24.39 -2.47
CA VAL A 262 -9.14 -24.04 -1.12
C VAL A 262 -8.29 -22.94 -0.52
N ASN A 263 -8.93 -21.86 -0.05
CA ASN A 263 -8.24 -20.66 0.47
C ASN A 263 -7.19 -20.10 -0.51
N THR A 264 -7.47 -20.21 -1.80
CA THR A 264 -6.64 -19.69 -2.88
C THR A 264 -7.36 -18.52 -3.51
N TYR A 265 -6.73 -17.35 -3.44
CA TYR A 265 -7.27 -16.11 -4.02
C TYR A 265 -6.64 -15.86 -5.38
N ILE A 266 -7.20 -14.95 -6.15
CA ILE A 266 -6.64 -14.53 -7.44
C ILE A 266 -6.02 -13.15 -7.29
N THR A 267 -4.80 -13.00 -7.83
CA THR A 267 -4.09 -11.72 -7.84
C THR A 267 -3.45 -11.42 -9.18
N THR A 268 -3.36 -10.13 -9.49
CA THR A 268 -2.59 -9.56 -10.61
C THR A 268 -1.44 -8.69 -10.10
N SER A 269 -1.02 -8.86 -8.83
CA SER A 269 -0.04 -7.98 -8.19
C SER A 269 1.38 -8.12 -8.75
N ALA A 270 1.94 -6.98 -9.18
CA ALA A 270 3.35 -6.87 -9.53
C ALA A 270 4.26 -7.08 -8.31
N GLY A 271 3.86 -6.59 -7.13
CA GLY A 271 4.59 -6.82 -5.89
C GLY A 271 4.70 -8.31 -5.56
N ARG A 272 3.60 -9.07 -5.67
CA ARG A 272 3.60 -10.52 -5.45
C ARG A 272 4.45 -11.28 -6.47
N PHE A 273 4.44 -10.85 -7.73
CA PHE A 273 5.34 -11.39 -8.74
C PHE A 273 6.82 -11.19 -8.36
N LEU A 274 7.20 -9.98 -7.97
CA LEU A 274 8.57 -9.68 -7.52
C LEU A 274 8.95 -10.46 -6.25
N ASP A 275 8.01 -10.62 -5.32
CA ASP A 275 8.22 -11.44 -4.12
C ASP A 275 8.53 -12.91 -4.50
N ALA A 276 7.78 -13.49 -5.44
CA ALA A 276 8.01 -14.85 -5.93
C ALA A 276 9.38 -14.99 -6.63
N VAL A 277 9.77 -14.02 -7.47
CA VAL A 277 11.11 -13.99 -8.09
C VAL A 277 12.21 -13.90 -7.02
N SER A 278 12.00 -13.09 -5.98
CA SER A 278 12.92 -12.99 -4.85
C SER A 278 13.08 -14.32 -4.10
N ALA A 279 12.03 -15.12 -3.96
CA ALA A 279 12.13 -16.46 -3.39
C ALA A 279 12.86 -17.43 -4.31
N LEU A 280 12.54 -17.41 -5.61
CA LEU A 280 13.16 -18.30 -6.60
C LEU A 280 14.68 -18.12 -6.66
N LEU A 281 15.15 -16.87 -6.57
CA LEU A 281 16.57 -16.52 -6.56
C LEU A 281 17.24 -16.68 -5.19
N GLY A 282 16.52 -17.18 -4.18
CA GLY A 282 17.02 -17.38 -2.83
C GLY A 282 17.39 -16.12 -2.07
N ILE A 283 16.79 -14.98 -2.43
CA ILE A 283 17.08 -13.67 -1.85
C ILE A 283 16.27 -13.42 -0.59
N CYS A 284 14.99 -13.79 -0.59
CA CYS A 284 14.09 -13.55 0.53
C CYS A 284 12.95 -14.57 0.58
N TYR A 285 12.80 -15.23 1.73
CA TYR A 285 11.75 -16.23 1.98
C TYR A 285 10.76 -15.82 3.07
N TYR A 286 11.05 -14.73 3.79
CA TYR A 286 10.19 -14.19 4.84
C TYR A 286 10.23 -12.66 4.81
N ARG A 287 9.04 -12.06 4.78
CA ARG A 287 8.82 -10.62 4.83
C ARG A 287 8.58 -10.18 6.28
N SER A 288 9.62 -9.64 6.90
CA SER A 288 9.60 -9.01 8.21
C SER A 288 9.09 -7.56 8.20
N TYR A 289 9.12 -6.89 7.04
CA TYR A 289 8.54 -5.56 6.85
C TYR A 289 7.98 -5.36 5.43
N GLU A 290 7.14 -4.35 5.25
CA GLU A 290 6.45 -4.07 3.99
C GLU A 290 7.43 -3.87 2.81
N GLY A 291 7.22 -4.61 1.72
CA GLY A 291 8.05 -4.53 0.51
C GLY A 291 9.43 -5.20 0.60
N GLU A 292 9.78 -5.87 1.70
CA GLU A 292 11.12 -6.44 1.91
C GLU A 292 11.66 -7.30 0.74
N PRO A 293 10.92 -8.31 0.21
CA PRO A 293 11.46 -9.16 -0.85
C PRO A 293 11.76 -8.36 -2.13
N ALA A 294 10.81 -7.54 -2.58
CA ALA A 294 10.99 -6.65 -3.74
C ALA A 294 12.17 -5.68 -3.57
N MET A 295 12.34 -5.08 -2.39
CA MET A 295 13.47 -4.16 -2.12
C MET A 295 14.83 -4.89 -2.10
N LYS A 296 14.89 -6.09 -1.50
CA LYS A 296 16.11 -6.93 -1.53
C LYS A 296 16.44 -7.38 -2.94
N LEU A 297 15.42 -7.74 -3.72
CA LEU A 297 15.57 -8.09 -5.14
C LEU A 297 16.10 -6.90 -5.96
N GLU A 298 15.54 -5.69 -5.79
CA GLU A 298 16.04 -4.46 -6.42
C GLU A 298 17.53 -4.23 -6.10
N SER A 299 17.91 -4.37 -4.82
CA SER A 299 19.30 -4.18 -4.37
C SER A 299 20.27 -5.14 -5.06
N LYS A 300 19.88 -6.42 -5.22
CA LYS A 300 20.67 -7.42 -5.94
C LYS A 300 20.68 -7.17 -7.45
N GLY A 301 19.53 -6.85 -8.04
CA GLY A 301 19.40 -6.54 -9.47
C GLY A 301 20.27 -5.36 -9.91
N ASN A 302 20.39 -4.33 -9.07
CA ASN A 302 21.25 -3.16 -9.33
C ASN A 302 22.76 -3.48 -9.38
N GLN A 303 23.19 -4.64 -8.90
CA GLN A 303 24.58 -5.12 -9.02
C GLN A 303 24.80 -5.94 -10.30
N GLY A 304 23.72 -6.26 -11.01
CA GLY A 304 23.77 -7.00 -12.26
C GLY A 304 24.42 -6.19 -13.38
N LYS A 305 25.07 -6.89 -14.31
CA LYS A 305 25.52 -6.32 -15.58
C LYS A 305 24.47 -6.65 -16.64
N ASN A 306 24.14 -5.68 -17.49
CA ASN A 306 23.29 -5.95 -18.64
C ASN A 306 24.05 -6.88 -19.60
N LEU A 307 23.49 -8.07 -19.83
CA LEU A 307 24.07 -9.07 -20.72
C LEU A 307 23.64 -8.92 -22.18
N ASN A 308 22.82 -7.90 -22.51
CA ASN A 308 22.22 -7.70 -23.84
C ASN A 308 21.64 -9.01 -24.41
N LEU A 309 20.88 -9.72 -23.57
CA LEU A 309 20.14 -10.89 -24.00
C LEU A 309 18.87 -10.42 -24.69
N ASP A 310 18.64 -10.86 -25.92
CA ASP A 310 17.34 -10.73 -26.57
C ASP A 310 16.35 -11.61 -25.81
N VAL A 311 15.59 -11.00 -24.90
CA VAL A 311 14.48 -11.66 -24.25
C VAL A 311 13.31 -11.62 -25.23
N LEU A 312 13.07 -12.76 -25.89
CA LEU A 312 11.98 -13.00 -26.85
C LEU A 312 10.61 -12.96 -26.17
#